data_AF-N6U859-F1
#
_entry.id   AF-N6U859-F1
#
_cell.length_a   1.000
_cell.length_b   1.000
_cell.length_c   1.000
_cell.angle_alpha   90.00
_cell.angle_beta   90.00
_cell.angle_gamma   90.00
#
_symmetry.space_group_name_H-M   'P 1'
#
loop_
_entity.id
_entity.type
_entity.pdbx_description
1 polymer ?
#
loop_
_entity_poly.entity_id
_entity_poly.type
_entity_poly.pdbx_seq_one_letter_code
_entity_poly.pdbx_strand_id
1 'polypeptide(L)'
;MEILIVSEGCVEVSREDKFLSTLTPGKVLGELAILYNCQRTATIKAATDCKLWAIERQCFQTIMMRTGLIRQAEYTDFLKSVPIFKDLPEETLIKISDVLEECYYANGDYIIRQGNRGDTFFIISKGKVNVTMKKKDSAEEKYIRTLNKGDFFGEKALHGWFDGFNWEGLVNRTLPPPIMPKIRSVTDSSNFDPYPPDEGGLPPDDMSGWDSNF
;
A
#
# COMPACT_ATOMS: atom_id res chain seq x y z
N MET A 1 -14.33 -8.15 30.47
CA MET A 1 -14.83 -9.14 29.48
C MET A 1 -13.63 -9.83 28.85
N GLU A 2 -13.76 -11.12 28.55
CA GLU A 2 -12.65 -11.96 28.12
C GLU A 2 -13.06 -12.79 26.90
N ILE A 3 -12.11 -13.03 26.00
CA ILE A 3 -12.19 -14.10 25.00
C ILE A 3 -11.82 -15.40 25.69
N LEU A 4 -12.61 -16.44 25.47
CA LEU A 4 -12.34 -17.78 25.95
C LEU A 4 -12.07 -18.72 24.78
N ILE A 5 -11.14 -19.65 24.94
CA ILE A 5 -10.85 -20.72 23.98
C ILE A 5 -11.00 -22.04 24.71
N VAL A 6 -11.87 -22.91 24.22
CA VAL A 6 -12.06 -24.25 24.79
C VAL A 6 -10.87 -25.13 24.42
N SER A 7 -10.12 -25.62 25.41
CA SER A 7 -9.00 -26.54 25.17
C SER A 7 -9.36 -28.00 25.45
N GLU A 8 -10.19 -28.25 26.46
CA GLU A 8 -10.68 -29.59 26.84
C GLU A 8 -12.14 -29.48 27.31
N GLY A 9 -12.94 -30.54 27.11
CA GLY A 9 -14.36 -30.57 27.48
C GLY A 9 -15.30 -29.87 26.49
N CYS A 10 -16.57 -29.72 26.89
CA CYS A 10 -17.61 -29.11 26.08
C CYS A 10 -18.43 -28.09 26.87
N VAL A 11 -18.85 -27.01 26.23
CA VAL A 11 -19.71 -25.97 26.82
C VAL A 11 -21.01 -25.80 26.04
N GLU A 12 -22.10 -25.51 26.73
CA GLU A 12 -23.41 -25.20 26.16
C GLU A 12 -23.61 -23.69 26.09
N VAL A 13 -24.12 -23.22 24.95
CA VAL A 13 -24.45 -21.83 24.69
C VAL A 13 -25.97 -21.68 24.68
N SER A 14 -26.48 -20.73 25.45
CA SER A 14 -27.91 -20.43 25.53
C SER A 14 -28.15 -18.92 25.50
N ARG A 15 -29.31 -18.48 25.00
CA ARG A 15 -29.73 -17.08 25.02
C ARG A 15 -31.21 -17.02 25.37
N GLU A 16 -31.58 -16.21 26.36
CA GLU A 16 -32.97 -16.12 26.84
C GLU A 16 -33.54 -17.51 27.17
N ASP A 17 -32.74 -18.32 27.89
CA ASP A 17 -33.03 -19.72 28.27
C ASP A 17 -33.27 -20.70 27.11
N LYS A 18 -33.03 -20.27 25.86
CA LYS A 18 -33.06 -21.13 24.69
C LYS A 18 -31.66 -21.66 24.38
N PHE A 19 -31.51 -22.98 24.34
CA PHE A 19 -30.29 -23.64 23.87
C PHE A 19 -30.01 -23.27 22.41
N LEU A 20 -28.76 -22.89 22.13
CA LEU A 20 -28.29 -22.54 20.79
C LEU A 20 -27.37 -23.62 20.23
N SER A 21 -26.33 -23.98 20.97
CA SER A 21 -25.33 -24.94 20.51
C SER A 21 -24.45 -25.47 21.63
N THR A 22 -23.76 -26.59 21.38
CA THR A 22 -22.66 -27.09 22.20
C THR A 22 -21.36 -26.85 21.46
N LEU A 23 -20.37 -26.29 22.16
CA LEU A 23 -19.04 -26.01 21.62
C LEU A 23 -18.02 -26.99 22.19
N THR A 24 -17.23 -27.55 21.28
CA THR A 24 -16.15 -28.50 21.55
C THR A 24 -14.80 -27.79 21.60
N PRO A 25 -13.71 -28.49 21.94
CA PRO A 25 -12.36 -27.91 21.93
C PRO A 25 -11.96 -27.28 20.58
N GLY A 26 -11.17 -26.22 20.63
CA GLY A 26 -10.72 -25.42 19.47
C GLY A 26 -11.69 -24.29 19.08
N LYS A 27 -12.83 -24.16 19.75
CA LYS A 27 -13.78 -23.06 19.52
C LYS A 27 -13.47 -21.84 20.40
N VAL A 28 -13.61 -20.67 19.80
CA VAL A 28 -13.47 -19.36 20.45
C VAL A 28 -14.84 -18.85 20.87
N LEU A 29 -14.88 -18.14 22.00
CA LEU A 29 -16.07 -17.65 22.68
C LEU A 29 -15.90 -16.21 23.13
N GLY A 30 -16.95 -15.40 22.96
CA GLY A 30 -17.00 -14.04 23.49
C GLY A 30 -16.23 -13.01 22.66
N GLU A 31 -15.86 -13.36 21.43
CA GLU A 31 -15.22 -12.51 20.44
C GLU A 31 -16.10 -11.30 20.07
N LEU A 32 -17.42 -11.49 19.97
CA LEU A 32 -18.37 -10.42 19.66
C LEU A 32 -18.36 -9.30 20.70
N ALA A 33 -18.23 -9.66 21.98
CA ALA A 33 -18.19 -8.71 23.08
C ALA A 33 -16.92 -7.82 23.04
N ILE A 34 -15.85 -8.33 22.44
CA ILE A 34 -14.61 -7.59 22.24
C ILE A 34 -14.65 -6.74 20.98
N LEU A 35 -15.18 -7.26 19.87
CA LEU A 35 -15.27 -6.55 18.59
C LEU A 35 -16.27 -5.39 18.63
N TYR A 36 -17.44 -5.60 19.23
CA TYR A 36 -18.56 -4.65 19.18
C TYR A 36 -18.81 -3.90 20.48
N ASN A 37 -17.94 -4.04 21.49
CA ASN A 37 -18.10 -3.40 22.79
C ASN A 37 -19.51 -3.63 23.41
N CYS A 38 -20.06 -4.82 23.25
CA CYS A 38 -21.41 -5.17 23.73
C CYS A 38 -21.38 -6.05 24.98
N GLN A 39 -22.46 -6.06 25.75
CA GLN A 39 -22.66 -7.02 26.85
C GLN A 39 -22.71 -8.45 26.32
N ARG A 40 -22.44 -9.43 27.20
CA ARG A 40 -22.49 -10.86 26.84
C ARG A 40 -23.85 -11.16 26.18
N THR A 41 -23.82 -11.62 24.93
CA THR A 41 -25.02 -11.86 24.11
C THR A 41 -25.64 -13.24 24.33
N ALA A 42 -24.93 -14.12 25.05
CA ALA A 42 -25.34 -15.47 25.39
C ALA A 42 -24.73 -15.90 26.73
N THR A 43 -25.41 -16.83 27.40
CA THR A 43 -24.97 -17.54 28.60
C THR A 43 -24.22 -18.80 28.20
N ILE A 44 -23.05 -19.01 28.81
CA ILE A 44 -22.22 -20.19 28.60
C ILE A 44 -22.22 -21.03 29.87
N LYS A 45 -22.51 -22.32 29.74
CA LYS A 45 -22.50 -23.28 30.84
C LYS A 45 -21.59 -24.46 30.50
N ALA A 46 -20.79 -24.92 31.45
CA ALA A 46 -20.00 -26.13 31.24
C ALA A 46 -20.94 -27.36 31.15
N ALA A 47 -20.81 -28.11 30.05
CA ALA A 47 -21.56 -29.36 29.84
C ALA A 47 -20.81 -30.55 30.46
N THR A 48 -19.49 -30.48 30.46
CA THR A 48 -18.56 -31.43 31.07
C THR A 48 -17.53 -30.68 31.91
N ASP A 49 -16.65 -31.39 32.59
CA ASP A 49 -15.40 -30.80 33.07
C ASP A 49 -14.67 -30.17 31.87
N CYS A 50 -14.27 -28.91 32.02
CA CYS A 50 -13.72 -28.10 30.93
C CYS A 50 -12.42 -27.45 31.34
N LYS A 51 -11.52 -27.31 30.37
CA LYS A 51 -10.34 -26.46 30.48
C LYS A 51 -10.43 -25.38 29.42
N LEU A 52 -10.22 -24.15 29.84
CA LEU A 52 -10.39 -22.96 29.01
C LEU A 52 -9.14 -22.10 29.12
N TRP A 53 -8.74 -21.48 28.02
CA TRP A 53 -7.82 -20.35 28.02
C TRP A 53 -8.61 -19.05 27.99
N ALA A 54 -8.22 -18.07 28.79
CA ALA A 54 -8.86 -16.76 28.84
C ALA A 54 -7.87 -15.67 28.44
N ILE A 55 -8.33 -14.73 27.60
CA ILE A 55 -7.61 -13.49 27.27
C ILE A 55 -8.50 -12.32 27.65
N GLU A 56 -8.01 -11.48 28.56
CA GLU A 56 -8.70 -10.27 28.97
C GLU A 56 -8.79 -9.26 27.83
N ARG A 57 -9.90 -8.51 27.79
CA ARG A 57 -10.11 -7.47 26.77
C ARG A 57 -8.99 -6.43 26.75
N GLN A 58 -8.52 -5.99 27.90
CA GLN A 58 -7.43 -5.01 27.96
C GLN A 58 -6.17 -5.58 27.30
N CYS A 59 -5.78 -6.80 27.66
CA CYS A 59 -4.66 -7.49 27.01
C CYS A 59 -4.86 -7.63 25.50
N PHE A 60 -6.05 -8.06 25.04
CA PHE A 60 -6.33 -8.21 23.61
C PHE A 60 -6.25 -6.88 22.86
N GLN A 61 -6.87 -5.82 23.39
CA GLN A 61 -6.81 -4.47 22.80
C GLN A 61 -5.39 -3.92 22.77
N THR A 62 -4.63 -4.09 23.86
CA THR A 62 -3.22 -3.70 23.92
C THR A 62 -2.39 -4.47 22.89
N ILE A 63 -2.60 -5.78 22.75
CA ILE A 63 -1.90 -6.58 21.74
C ILE A 63 -2.24 -6.09 20.33
N MET A 64 -3.53 -5.94 19.98
CA MET A 64 -3.93 -5.48 18.65
C MET A 64 -3.37 -4.09 18.32
N MET A 65 -3.51 -3.12 19.23
CA MET A 65 -2.97 -1.77 19.02
C MET A 65 -1.45 -1.79 18.90
N ARG A 66 -0.76 -2.53 19.78
CA ARG A 66 0.69 -2.61 19.77
C ARG A 66 1.21 -3.30 18.51
N THR A 67 0.58 -4.39 18.07
CA THR A 67 0.94 -5.08 16.83
C THR A 67 0.68 -4.20 15.61
N GLY A 68 -0.43 -3.44 15.58
CA GLY A 68 -0.71 -2.48 14.51
C GLY A 68 0.33 -1.37 14.43
N LEU A 69 0.65 -0.73 15.55
CA LEU A 69 1.66 0.33 15.63
C LEU A 69 3.07 -0.19 15.29
N ILE A 70 3.44 -1.37 15.79
CA ILE A 70 4.73 -2.00 15.47
C ILE A 70 4.80 -2.29 13.96
N ARG A 71 3.76 -2.89 13.38
CA ARG A 71 3.71 -3.20 11.94
C ARG A 71 3.80 -1.93 11.08
N GLN A 72 3.06 -0.89 11.43
CA GLN A 72 3.11 0.39 10.73
C GLN A 72 4.51 1.02 10.82
N ALA A 73 5.15 0.99 11.99
CA ALA A 73 6.51 1.47 12.16
C ALA A 73 7.51 0.65 11.32
N GLU A 74 7.44 -0.69 11.37
CA GLU A 74 8.28 -1.58 10.57
C GLU A 74 8.13 -1.35 9.06
N TYR A 75 6.90 -1.17 8.57
CA TYR A 75 6.64 -0.90 7.16
C TYR A 75 7.12 0.49 6.75
N THR A 76 6.89 1.50 7.59
CA THR A 76 7.37 2.87 7.34
C THR A 76 8.89 2.90 7.28
N ASP A 77 9.57 2.24 8.22
CA ASP A 77 11.03 2.13 8.23
C ASP A 77 11.56 1.33 7.04
N PHE A 78 10.87 0.25 6.64
CA PHE A 78 11.22 -0.48 5.43
C PHE A 78 11.09 0.41 4.19
N LEU A 79 9.99 1.15 4.04
CA LEU A 79 9.80 2.07 2.91
C LEU A 79 10.88 3.16 2.86
N LYS A 80 11.28 3.72 4.01
CA LYS A 80 12.40 4.68 4.09
C LYS A 80 13.71 4.09 3.53
N SER A 81 13.91 2.78 3.65
CA SER A 81 15.09 2.09 3.12
C SER A 81 15.04 1.86 1.59
N VAL A 82 13.87 1.99 0.97
CA VAL A 82 13.69 1.77 -0.47
C VAL A 82 14.03 3.05 -1.24
N PRO A 83 14.95 3.02 -2.22
CA PRO A 83 15.44 4.22 -2.90
C PRO A 83 14.38 5.11 -3.55
N ILE A 84 13.27 4.54 -4.04
CA ILE A 84 12.18 5.30 -4.69
C ILE A 84 11.30 6.07 -3.68
N PHE A 85 11.29 5.64 -2.42
CA PHE A 85 10.44 6.21 -1.37
C PHE A 85 11.20 7.04 -0.34
N LYS A 86 12.54 7.00 -0.36
CA LYS A 86 13.40 7.67 0.64
C LYS A 86 13.16 9.19 0.76
N ASP A 87 12.77 9.85 -0.33
CA ASP A 87 12.60 11.30 -0.41
C ASP A 87 11.13 11.73 -0.18
N LEU A 88 10.23 10.77 0.10
CA LEU A 88 8.84 11.08 0.41
C LEU A 88 8.67 11.59 1.85
N PRO A 89 7.76 12.54 2.09
CA PRO A 89 7.41 12.96 3.45
C PRO A 89 6.94 11.79 4.30
N GLU A 90 7.29 11.80 5.58
CA GLU A 90 6.92 10.73 6.52
C GLU A 90 5.41 10.49 6.59
N GLU A 91 4.58 11.54 6.55
CA GLU A 91 3.13 11.41 6.49
C GLU A 91 2.63 10.63 5.26
N THR A 92 3.34 10.74 4.13
CA THR A 92 3.01 9.99 2.92
C THR A 92 3.41 8.53 3.08
N LEU A 93 4.57 8.26 3.68
CA LEU A 93 5.03 6.90 3.97
C LEU A 93 4.10 6.17 4.94
N ILE A 94 3.56 6.89 5.93
CA ILE A 94 2.54 6.36 6.86
C ILE A 94 1.26 5.97 6.10
N LYS A 95 0.78 6.84 5.21
CA LYS A 95 -0.41 6.52 4.39
C LYS A 95 -0.19 5.31 3.48
N ILE A 96 1.02 5.17 2.93
CA ILE A 96 1.38 4.00 2.11
C ILE A 96 1.50 2.75 2.99
N SER A 97 2.09 2.85 4.18
CA SER A 97 2.21 1.72 5.12
C SER A 97 0.85 1.23 5.64
N ASP A 98 -0.14 2.11 5.74
CA ASP A 98 -1.51 1.74 6.10
C ASP A 98 -2.25 0.91 5.04
N VAL A 99 -1.90 1.06 3.76
CA VAL A 99 -2.56 0.35 2.63
C VAL A 99 -1.71 -0.78 2.05
N LEU A 100 -0.51 -1.01 2.60
CA LEU A 100 0.40 -2.05 2.14
C LEU A 100 -0.10 -3.45 2.53
N GLU A 101 -0.27 -4.30 1.53
CA GLU A 101 -0.61 -5.71 1.72
C GLU A 101 0.61 -6.60 1.59
N GLU A 102 0.78 -7.52 2.55
CA GLU A 102 1.88 -8.49 2.53
C GLU A 102 1.45 -9.77 1.82
N CYS A 103 2.11 -10.06 0.69
CA CYS A 103 1.86 -11.24 -0.12
C CYS A 103 3.03 -12.23 -0.03
N TYR A 104 2.72 -13.53 -0.01
CA TYR A 104 3.71 -14.60 0.05
C TYR A 104 3.63 -15.47 -1.21
N TYR A 105 4.81 -15.82 -1.74
CA TYR A 105 4.95 -16.65 -2.93
C TYR A 105 5.92 -17.79 -2.64
N ALA A 106 5.59 -18.99 -3.10
CA ALA A 106 6.48 -20.14 -3.03
C ALA A 106 7.55 -20.07 -4.13
N ASN A 107 8.61 -20.88 -3.97
CA ASN A 107 9.64 -20.97 -4.99
C ASN A 107 9.05 -21.55 -6.30
N GLY A 108 9.19 -20.82 -7.40
CA GLY A 108 8.64 -21.18 -8.72
C GLY A 108 7.31 -20.52 -9.05
N ASP A 109 6.69 -19.80 -8.11
CA ASP A 109 5.46 -19.07 -8.39
C ASP A 109 5.72 -17.87 -9.32
N TYR A 110 4.79 -17.64 -10.24
CA TYR A 110 4.79 -16.46 -11.09
C TYR A 110 4.03 -15.32 -10.40
N ILE A 111 4.76 -14.29 -9.96
CA ILE A 111 4.16 -13.09 -9.35
C ILE A 111 3.49 -12.21 -10.41
N ILE A 112 4.18 -11.99 -11.53
CA ILE A 112 3.65 -11.31 -12.72
C ILE A 112 4.01 -12.14 -13.95
N ARG A 113 3.09 -12.21 -14.91
CA ARG A 113 3.31 -12.84 -16.21
C ARG A 113 3.37 -11.78 -17.31
N GLN A 114 4.38 -11.90 -18.18
CA GLN A 114 4.56 -10.98 -19.31
C GLN A 114 3.33 -10.98 -20.22
N GLY A 115 2.83 -9.78 -20.54
CA GLY A 115 1.68 -9.59 -21.43
C GLY A 115 0.33 -9.60 -20.70
N ASN A 116 0.28 -9.93 -19.42
CA ASN A 116 -0.92 -9.74 -18.61
C ASN A 116 -1.06 -8.28 -18.18
N ARG A 117 -2.30 -7.78 -18.12
CA ARG A 117 -2.59 -6.52 -17.47
C ARG A 117 -2.26 -6.64 -15.98
N GLY A 118 -1.61 -5.61 -15.45
CA GLY A 118 -1.33 -5.49 -14.04
C GLY A 118 -1.68 -4.07 -13.57
N ASP A 119 -2.06 -3.96 -12.31
CA ASP A 119 -2.42 -2.73 -11.61
C ASP A 119 -1.81 -2.70 -10.20
N THR A 120 -0.83 -3.58 -9.95
CA THR A 120 -0.23 -3.76 -8.63
C THR A 120 1.27 -3.46 -8.69
N PHE A 121 1.75 -2.70 -7.72
CA PHE A 121 3.16 -2.43 -7.48
C PHE A 121 3.68 -3.31 -6.35
N PHE A 122 4.83 -3.94 -6.57
CA PHE A 122 5.43 -4.87 -5.62
C PHE A 122 6.78 -4.34 -5.13
N ILE A 123 7.03 -4.50 -3.83
CA ILE A 123 8.31 -4.25 -3.19
C ILE A 123 8.74 -5.55 -2.50
N ILE A 124 9.97 -5.98 -2.70
CA ILE A 124 10.48 -7.22 -2.11
C ILE A 124 10.89 -6.94 -0.66
N SER A 125 10.05 -7.35 0.29
CA SER A 125 10.37 -7.26 1.72
C SER A 125 11.36 -8.33 2.18
N LYS A 126 11.29 -9.53 1.57
CA LYS A 126 12.13 -10.69 1.88
C LYS A 126 12.24 -11.64 0.70
N GLY A 127 13.41 -12.28 0.55
CA GLY A 127 13.66 -13.25 -0.50
C GLY A 127 14.30 -12.65 -1.75
N LYS A 128 14.23 -13.39 -2.85
CA LYS A 128 14.77 -13.02 -4.16
C LYS A 128 13.79 -13.40 -5.26
N VAL A 129 13.68 -12.57 -6.28
CA VAL A 129 12.78 -12.78 -7.42
C VAL A 129 13.60 -12.76 -8.70
N ASN A 130 13.41 -13.75 -9.57
CA ASN A 130 14.05 -13.79 -10.88
C ASN A 130 13.13 -13.11 -11.92
N VAL A 131 13.72 -12.22 -12.72
CA VAL A 131 13.05 -11.58 -13.84
C VAL A 131 13.48 -12.27 -15.12
N THR A 132 12.51 -12.87 -15.82
CA THR A 132 12.70 -13.46 -17.14
C THR A 132 11.90 -12.68 -18.18
N MET A 133 12.31 -12.77 -19.45
CA MET A 133 11.59 -12.17 -20.56
C MET A 133 11.55 -13.13 -21.74
N LYS A 134 10.36 -13.30 -22.32
CA LYS A 134 10.14 -14.06 -23.55
C LYS A 134 10.11 -13.08 -24.74
N LYS A 135 10.97 -13.31 -25.73
CA LYS A 135 10.95 -12.57 -27.01
C LYS A 135 9.84 -13.12 -27.90
N LYS A 136 9.25 -12.29 -28.77
CA LYS A 136 8.17 -12.70 -29.69
C LYS A 136 8.55 -13.88 -30.59
N ASP A 137 9.82 -13.98 -30.97
CA ASP A 137 10.33 -15.00 -31.90
C ASP A 137 11.00 -16.20 -31.21
N SER A 138 10.93 -16.32 -29.87
CA SER A 138 11.53 -17.44 -29.14
C SER A 138 10.56 -18.05 -28.14
N ALA A 139 10.52 -19.37 -28.10
CA ALA A 139 9.77 -20.12 -27.10
C ALA A 139 10.43 -20.06 -25.71
N GLU A 140 11.73 -19.75 -25.63
CA GLU A 140 12.50 -19.78 -24.40
C GLU A 140 12.41 -18.47 -23.61
N GLU A 141 12.29 -18.61 -22.29
CA GLU A 141 12.41 -17.49 -21.36
C GLU A 141 13.88 -17.16 -21.13
N LYS A 142 14.27 -15.91 -21.42
CA LYS A 142 15.62 -15.42 -21.14
C LYS A 142 15.68 -14.80 -19.75
N TYR A 143 16.58 -15.28 -18.91
CA TYR A 143 16.91 -14.61 -17.65
C TYR A 143 17.48 -13.20 -17.89
N ILE A 144 16.97 -12.23 -17.14
CA ILE A 144 17.39 -10.83 -17.21
C ILE A 144 18.22 -10.44 -15.98
N ARG A 145 17.64 -10.60 -14.78
CA ARG A 145 18.26 -10.24 -13.50
C ARG A 145 17.53 -10.88 -12.32
N THR A 146 18.16 -10.86 -11.15
CA THR A 146 17.54 -11.19 -9.87
C THR A 146 17.35 -9.91 -9.06
N LEU A 147 16.15 -9.73 -8.52
CA LEU A 147 15.79 -8.67 -7.59
C LEU A 147 15.87 -9.21 -6.15
N ASN A 148 16.33 -8.38 -5.22
CA ASN A 148 16.55 -8.69 -3.82
C ASN A 148 15.67 -7.80 -2.92
N LYS A 149 15.79 -7.99 -1.60
CA LYS A 149 15.14 -7.13 -0.62
C LYS A 149 15.37 -5.64 -0.91
N GLY A 150 14.30 -4.86 -0.94
CA GLY A 150 14.30 -3.42 -1.22
C GLY A 150 14.14 -3.08 -2.71
N ASP A 151 14.34 -4.04 -3.61
CA ASP A 151 14.00 -3.85 -5.03
C ASP A 151 12.48 -3.90 -5.23
N PHE A 152 12.01 -3.28 -6.31
CA PHE A 152 10.59 -3.20 -6.66
C PHE A 152 10.35 -3.53 -8.14
N PHE A 153 9.10 -3.82 -8.48
CA PHE A 153 8.64 -4.06 -9.86
C PHE A 153 7.13 -3.86 -10.00
N GLY A 154 6.64 -3.76 -11.25
CA GLY A 154 5.22 -3.55 -11.55
C GLY A 154 4.85 -2.07 -11.77
N GLU A 155 5.81 -1.16 -11.58
CA GLU A 155 5.67 0.28 -11.78
C GLU A 155 5.20 0.66 -13.19
N LYS A 156 5.63 -0.11 -14.20
CA LYS A 156 5.22 0.11 -15.60
C LYS A 156 3.75 -0.18 -15.84
N ALA A 157 3.16 -1.07 -15.05
CA ALA A 157 1.76 -1.45 -15.20
C ALA A 157 0.81 -0.38 -14.62
N LEU A 158 1.28 0.39 -13.63
CA LEU A 158 0.54 1.49 -13.00
C LEU A 158 0.55 2.79 -13.82
N HIS A 159 1.50 2.95 -14.73
CA HIS A 159 1.62 4.16 -15.54
C HIS A 159 1.23 3.91 -16.99
N GLY A 160 -0.07 3.81 -17.26
CA GLY A 160 -0.60 3.77 -18.63
C GLY A 160 -0.18 4.97 -19.50
N TRP A 161 0.21 6.10 -18.90
CA TRP A 161 0.77 7.27 -19.60
C TRP A 161 2.19 7.04 -20.13
N PHE A 162 3.00 6.22 -19.46
CA PHE A 162 4.43 6.04 -19.77
C PHE A 162 4.71 4.76 -20.56
N ASP A 163 3.69 4.15 -21.16
CA ASP A 163 3.88 3.01 -22.04
C ASP A 163 4.72 3.46 -23.25
N GLY A 164 5.93 2.90 -23.39
CA GLY A 164 6.92 3.33 -24.38
C GLY A 164 7.89 4.45 -23.96
N PHE A 165 7.83 4.94 -22.72
CA PHE A 165 8.75 5.98 -22.23
C PHE A 165 10.16 5.42 -21.92
N ASN A 166 11.22 6.11 -22.39
CA ASN A 166 12.60 5.69 -22.22
C ASN A 166 13.17 6.07 -20.83
N TRP A 167 12.82 5.29 -19.81
CA TRP A 167 13.28 5.50 -18.43
C TRP A 167 14.80 5.41 -18.27
N GLU A 168 15.46 4.52 -19.01
CA GLU A 168 16.92 4.37 -18.99
C GLU A 168 17.61 5.63 -19.53
N GLY A 169 17.01 6.25 -20.55
CA GLY A 169 17.43 7.55 -21.07
C GLY A 169 17.27 8.67 -20.03
N LEU A 170 16.16 8.70 -19.28
CA LEU A 170 15.92 9.71 -18.26
C LEU A 170 16.93 9.61 -17.11
N VAL A 171 17.14 8.39 -16.58
CA VAL A 171 18.09 8.14 -15.48
C VAL A 171 19.52 8.51 -15.91
N ASN A 172 19.89 8.17 -17.13
CA ASN A 172 21.22 8.47 -17.68
C ASN A 172 21.33 9.90 -18.26
N ARG A 173 20.30 10.75 -18.13
CA ARG A 173 20.23 12.11 -18.70
C ARG A 173 20.51 12.17 -20.21
N THR A 174 20.19 11.09 -20.92
CA THR A 174 20.32 10.95 -22.38
C THR A 174 18.97 11.05 -23.09
N LEU A 175 17.87 11.25 -22.36
CA LEU A 175 16.54 11.45 -22.93
C LEU A 175 16.51 12.76 -23.74
N PRO A 176 16.22 12.72 -25.05
CA PRO A 176 15.99 13.95 -25.81
C PRO A 176 14.72 14.64 -25.30
N PRO A 177 14.72 15.98 -25.14
CA PRO A 177 13.53 16.70 -24.72
C PRO A 177 12.38 16.46 -25.71
N PRO A 178 11.16 16.17 -25.24
CA PRO A 178 10.04 15.77 -26.09
C PRO A 178 9.62 16.88 -27.06
N ILE A 179 9.84 18.14 -26.70
CA ILE A 179 9.64 19.29 -27.57
C ILE A 179 10.99 20.01 -27.66
N MET A 180 11.58 19.99 -28.85
CA MET A 180 12.70 20.85 -29.22
C MET A 180 12.14 22.02 -30.02
N PRO A 181 11.85 23.17 -29.38
CA PRO A 181 11.29 24.31 -30.09
C PRO A 181 12.30 24.78 -31.15
N LYS A 182 11.82 25.01 -32.37
CA LYS A 182 12.63 25.62 -33.42
C LYS A 182 12.57 27.13 -33.20
N ILE A 183 13.63 27.70 -32.64
CA ILE A 183 13.75 29.14 -32.40
C ILE A 183 14.43 29.79 -33.61
N ARG A 184 13.74 30.71 -34.28
CA ARG A 184 14.24 31.42 -35.47
C ARG A 184 15.05 32.66 -35.11
N SER A 185 14.72 33.33 -34.00
CA SER A 185 15.42 34.53 -33.49
C SER A 185 15.17 34.72 -31.99
N VAL A 186 15.86 35.68 -31.38
CA VAL A 186 15.66 36.06 -29.97
C VAL A 186 14.27 36.64 -29.66
N THR A 187 13.50 37.02 -30.69
CA THR A 187 12.13 37.55 -30.57
C THR A 187 11.07 36.58 -31.12
N ASP A 188 11.45 35.33 -31.40
CA ASP A 188 10.54 34.34 -31.96
C ASP A 188 9.51 33.86 -30.93
N SER A 189 8.29 34.38 -31.04
CA SER A 189 7.15 33.99 -30.22
C SER A 189 6.32 32.85 -30.82
N SER A 190 6.74 32.23 -31.94
CA SER A 190 5.92 31.25 -32.66
C SER A 190 5.67 29.93 -31.93
N ASN A 191 6.43 29.63 -30.86
CA ASN A 191 6.23 28.47 -30.00
C ASN A 191 5.39 28.80 -28.74
N PHE A 192 4.88 30.02 -28.61
CA PHE A 192 3.99 30.44 -27.53
C PHE A 192 2.54 30.47 -28.02
N ASP A 193 1.61 30.15 -27.13
CA ASP A 193 0.18 30.24 -27.44
C ASP A 193 -0.22 31.70 -27.70
N PRO A 194 -1.13 31.96 -28.67
CA PRO A 194 -1.66 33.30 -28.89
C PRO A 194 -2.55 33.69 -27.71
N TYR A 195 -2.06 34.59 -26.87
CA TYR A 195 -2.87 35.22 -25.85
C TYR A 195 -3.76 36.30 -26.48
N PRO A 196 -5.07 36.33 -26.18
CA PRO A 196 -5.91 37.42 -26.62
C PRO A 196 -5.40 38.74 -26.01
N PRO A 197 -5.50 39.87 -26.73
CA PRO A 197 -5.20 41.17 -26.16
C PRO A 197 -6.12 41.41 -24.95
N ASP A 198 -5.56 41.90 -23.85
CA ASP A 198 -6.33 42.20 -22.65
C ASP A 198 -7.48 43.16 -22.99
N GLU A 199 -8.72 42.70 -22.86
CA GLU A 199 -9.92 43.51 -23.10
C GLU A 199 -10.10 44.60 -22.02
N GLY A 200 -9.34 44.49 -20.92
CA GLY A 200 -9.42 45.34 -19.74
C GLY A 200 -8.66 46.66 -19.82
N GLY A 201 -8.47 47.27 -20.99
CA GLY A 201 -7.81 48.57 -21.12
C GLY A 201 -6.39 48.61 -20.52
N LEU A 202 -5.83 49.80 -20.37
CA LEU A 202 -4.60 49.94 -19.58
C LEU A 202 -4.94 49.58 -18.11
N PRO A 203 -4.16 48.71 -17.45
CA PRO A 203 -4.30 48.54 -16.02
C PRO A 203 -4.24 49.92 -15.34
N PRO A 204 -5.03 50.16 -14.28
CA PRO A 204 -5.01 51.45 -13.59
C PRO A 204 -3.57 51.80 -13.17
N ASP A 205 -3.20 53.08 -13.27
CA ASP A 205 -1.93 53.55 -12.73
C ASP A 205 -1.82 53.08 -11.27
N ASP A 206 -0.74 52.36 -10.98
CA ASP A 206 -0.48 51.82 -9.66
C ASP A 206 -0.06 52.96 -8.72
N MET A 207 -1.06 53.63 -8.15
CA MET A 207 -0.89 54.68 -7.15
C MET A 207 -0.73 54.13 -5.73
N SER A 208 -0.38 52.84 -5.58
CA SER A 208 -0.26 52.19 -4.26
C SER A 208 0.95 52.66 -3.46
N GLY A 209 1.89 53.39 -4.09
CA GLY A 209 3.08 53.94 -3.45
C GLY A 209 4.03 52.85 -2.94
N TRP A 210 3.97 51.64 -3.50
CA TRP A 210 4.84 50.51 -3.12
C TRP A 210 6.32 50.79 -3.37
N ASP A 211 6.63 51.76 -4.22
CA ASP A 211 7.94 52.25 -4.60
C ASP A 211 8.40 53.49 -3.80
N SER A 212 7.61 53.98 -2.84
CA SER A 212 7.94 55.19 -2.06
C SER A 212 9.26 55.12 -1.28
N ASN A 213 9.81 53.91 -1.09
CA ASN A 213 11.03 53.66 -0.31
C ASN A 213 12.08 52.83 -1.07
N PHE A 214 12.00 52.74 -2.41
CA PHE A 214 13.01 52.07 -3.24
C PHE A 214 14.12 53.04 -3.68
#